data_AF-A0A0B1R8E9-F1
#
_entry.id   AF-A0A0B1R8E9-F1
#
_cell.length_a   1.000
_cell.length_b   1.000
_cell.length_c   1.000
_cell.angle_alpha   90.00
_cell.angle_beta   90.00
_cell.angle_gamma   90.00
#
_symmetry.space_group_name_H-M   'P 1'
#
loop_
_entity.id
_entity.type
_entity.pdbx_description
1 polymer ?
#
loop_
_entity_poly.entity_id
_entity_poly.type
_entity_poly.pdbx_seq_one_letter_code
_entity_poly.pdbx_strand_id
1 'polypeptide(L)'
;MKKILNNPEDYADEALQGLCQAYPHIYQQSGEAGRVITRAAPAANKPGIVSGGGSGHLPTFAAYVGEGLLDACAVGNVFAGPAVMDCIDAIRAANTGKGALLLFGNYGGDKMNFAMAAEMLEAEGIETRTVLACDDVGSASRAERVKRRGVAGLIYAYKVAG
;
A
#
# COMPACT_ATOMS: atom_id res chain seq x y z
N MET A 1 -3.93 18.73 25.57
CA MET A 1 -3.65 17.57 24.69
C MET A 1 -4.58 17.67 23.48
N LYS A 2 -4.09 17.59 22.24
CA LYS A 2 -4.91 17.79 21.00
C LYS A 2 -5.12 16.50 20.18
N LYS A 3 -4.48 15.39 20.56
CA LYS A 3 -4.53 14.11 19.85
C LYS A 3 -4.85 13.00 20.87
N ILE A 4 -5.61 12.01 20.44
CA ILE A 4 -5.87 10.78 21.20
C ILE A 4 -4.88 9.74 20.67
N LEU A 5 -3.79 9.52 21.41
CA LEU A 5 -2.76 8.52 21.12
C LEU A 5 -2.03 8.17 22.41
N ASN A 6 -1.43 6.99 22.46
CA ASN A 6 -0.58 6.56 23.57
C ASN A 6 0.83 7.13 23.39
N ASN A 7 1.78 6.31 22.93
CA ASN A 7 3.11 6.73 22.54
C ASN A 7 3.12 7.06 21.03
N PRO A 8 3.61 8.25 20.60
CA PRO A 8 3.65 8.62 19.19
C PRO A 8 4.36 7.62 18.27
N GLU A 9 5.40 6.93 18.76
CA GLU A 9 6.13 5.93 17.97
C GLU A 9 5.28 4.69 17.66
N ASP A 10 4.36 4.35 18.56
CA ASP A 10 3.49 3.17 18.44
C ASP A 10 2.21 3.47 17.65
N TYR A 11 1.95 4.75 17.32
CA TYR A 11 0.69 5.20 16.72
C TYR A 11 0.28 4.40 15.48
N ALA A 12 1.21 4.16 14.57
CA ALA A 12 0.89 3.45 13.33
C ALA A 12 0.59 1.97 13.61
N ASP A 13 1.27 1.34 14.58
CA ASP A 13 1.03 -0.06 14.95
C ASP A 13 -0.33 -0.23 15.62
N GLU A 14 -0.62 0.62 16.62
CA GLU A 14 -1.88 0.63 17.34
C GLU A 14 -3.07 0.89 16.40
N ALA A 15 -2.91 1.80 15.43
CA ALA A 15 -3.95 2.09 14.45
C ALA A 15 -4.26 0.89 13.53
N LEU A 16 -3.23 0.18 13.05
CA LEU A 16 -3.39 -1.01 12.21
C LEU A 16 -3.97 -2.19 13.00
N GLN A 17 -3.48 -2.39 14.23
CA GLN A 17 -4.00 -3.40 15.14
C GLN A 17 -5.49 -3.13 15.43
N GLY A 18 -5.85 -1.87 15.72
CA GLY A 18 -7.23 -1.45 15.95
C GLY A 18 -8.13 -1.68 14.73
N LEU A 19 -7.63 -1.40 13.51
CA LEU A 19 -8.36 -1.66 12.26
C LEU A 19 -8.71 -3.15 12.11
N CYS A 20 -7.73 -4.03 12.30
CA CYS A 20 -7.92 -5.48 12.20
C CYS A 20 -8.82 -6.03 13.31
N GLN A 21 -8.73 -5.50 14.53
CA GLN A 21 -9.62 -5.90 15.62
C GLN A 21 -11.06 -5.44 15.40
N ALA A 22 -11.26 -4.26 14.82
CA ALA A 22 -12.59 -3.71 14.54
C ALA A 22 -13.29 -4.45 13.39
N TYR A 23 -12.54 -4.86 12.37
CA TYR A 23 -13.10 -5.52 11.18
C TYR A 23 -12.30 -6.79 10.78
N PRO A 24 -12.25 -7.82 11.65
CA PRO A 24 -11.42 -9.02 11.43
C PRO A 24 -11.89 -9.88 10.26
N HIS A 25 -13.12 -9.65 9.77
CA HIS A 25 -13.70 -10.33 8.61
C HIS A 25 -13.36 -9.62 7.28
N ILE A 26 -12.76 -8.42 7.35
CA ILE A 26 -12.34 -7.64 6.18
C ILE A 26 -10.81 -7.59 6.11
N TYR A 27 -10.17 -7.28 7.23
CA TYR A 27 -8.72 -7.04 7.29
C TYR A 27 -8.01 -8.12 8.09
N GLN A 28 -6.83 -8.48 7.63
CA GLN A 28 -5.88 -9.32 8.34
C GLN A 28 -4.52 -8.62 8.36
N GLN A 29 -3.84 -8.67 9.49
CA GLN A 29 -2.47 -8.19 9.63
C GLN A 29 -1.50 -9.29 9.18
N SER A 30 -0.45 -8.90 8.44
CA SER A 30 0.53 -9.79 7.84
C SER A 30 1.94 -9.17 7.87
N GLY A 31 2.92 -9.94 7.41
CA GLY A 31 4.34 -9.59 7.46
C GLY A 31 4.95 -9.73 8.86
N GLU A 32 6.28 -9.85 8.91
CA GLU A 32 7.00 -10.06 10.19
C GLU A 32 6.84 -8.88 11.15
N ALA A 33 6.88 -7.66 10.62
CA ALA A 33 6.72 -6.43 11.39
C ALA A 33 5.24 -6.06 11.67
N GLY A 34 4.28 -6.83 11.15
CA GLY A 34 2.84 -6.50 11.26
C GLY A 34 2.44 -5.23 10.51
N ARG A 35 3.25 -4.74 9.57
CA ARG A 35 3.02 -3.50 8.80
C ARG A 35 2.26 -3.71 7.50
N VAL A 36 1.79 -4.93 7.23
CA VAL A 36 1.01 -5.26 6.04
C VAL A 36 -0.43 -5.55 6.41
N ILE A 37 -1.37 -4.93 5.70
CA ILE A 37 -2.80 -5.26 5.78
C ILE A 37 -3.22 -6.00 4.51
N THR A 38 -3.89 -7.13 4.67
CA THR A 38 -4.43 -7.95 3.59
C THR A 38 -5.93 -8.13 3.75
N ARG A 39 -6.60 -8.61 2.71
CA ARG A 39 -7.96 -9.13 2.87
C ARG A 39 -7.95 -10.31 3.83
N ALA A 40 -8.93 -10.37 4.74
CA ALA A 40 -9.13 -11.54 5.60
C ALA A 40 -9.51 -12.80 4.80
N ALA A 41 -10.25 -12.61 3.70
CA ALA A 41 -10.48 -13.63 2.68
C ALA A 41 -9.62 -13.32 1.45
N PRO A 42 -8.52 -14.06 1.20
CA PRO A 42 -7.63 -13.81 0.07
C PRO A 42 -8.35 -13.92 -1.28
N ALA A 43 -7.92 -13.11 -2.25
CA ALA A 43 -8.37 -13.26 -3.63
C ALA A 43 -7.79 -14.54 -4.26
N ALA A 44 -8.41 -15.02 -5.33
CA ALA A 44 -7.95 -16.17 -6.10
C ALA A 44 -8.08 -15.89 -7.61
N ASN A 45 -7.19 -16.51 -8.40
CA ASN A 45 -7.25 -16.52 -9.86
C ASN A 45 -7.25 -15.14 -10.54
N LYS A 46 -6.60 -14.13 -9.94
CA LYS A 46 -6.45 -12.80 -10.54
C LYS A 46 -5.09 -12.18 -10.15
N PRO A 47 -4.56 -11.21 -10.92
CA PRO A 47 -3.42 -10.44 -10.45
C PRO A 47 -3.73 -9.76 -9.11
N GLY A 48 -2.78 -9.80 -8.19
CA GLY A 48 -2.87 -9.08 -6.92
C GLY A 48 -2.76 -7.57 -7.14
N ILE A 49 -3.47 -6.76 -6.36
CA ILE A 49 -3.35 -5.30 -6.39
C ILE A 49 -2.78 -4.85 -5.06
N VAL A 50 -1.59 -4.27 -5.11
CA VAL A 50 -0.79 -3.89 -3.94
C VAL A 50 -0.58 -2.40 -3.94
N SER A 51 -0.77 -1.78 -2.78
CA SER A 51 -0.40 -0.39 -2.56
C SER A 51 0.45 -0.23 -1.31
N GLY A 52 0.82 1.01 -1.01
CA GLY A 52 1.48 1.35 0.23
C GLY A 52 1.88 2.80 0.30
N GLY A 53 2.31 3.19 1.49
CA GLY A 53 2.81 4.53 1.80
C GLY A 53 2.84 4.76 3.31
N GLY A 54 3.18 5.99 3.71
CA GLY A 54 3.23 6.33 5.13
C GLY A 54 1.87 6.42 5.79
N SER A 55 1.83 6.09 7.09
CA SER A 55 0.66 6.34 7.93
C SER A 55 0.35 7.84 8.04
N GLY A 56 -0.83 8.18 8.57
CA GLY A 56 -1.32 9.57 8.69
C GLY A 56 -2.23 10.04 7.56
N HIS A 57 -2.54 9.16 6.61
CA HIS A 57 -3.45 9.42 5.48
C HIS A 57 -4.78 8.64 5.55
N LEU A 58 -5.12 8.07 6.71
CA LEU A 58 -6.34 7.28 6.93
C LEU A 58 -7.57 8.00 6.34
N PRO A 59 -8.43 7.31 5.54
CA PRO A 59 -8.48 5.86 5.33
C PRO A 59 -7.41 5.31 4.36
N THR A 60 -6.74 6.17 3.60
CA THR A 60 -5.68 5.77 2.68
C THR A 60 -4.44 5.32 3.45
N PHE A 61 -3.82 4.20 3.17
CA PHE A 61 -4.05 3.26 2.06
C PHE A 61 -4.77 1.99 2.52
N ALA A 62 -4.50 1.56 3.76
CA ALA A 62 -4.90 0.26 4.30
C ALA A 62 -6.41 -0.01 4.32
N ALA A 63 -7.26 1.00 4.55
CA ALA A 63 -8.70 0.77 4.62
C ALA A 63 -9.33 0.52 3.24
N TYR A 64 -8.59 0.73 2.14
CA TYR A 64 -9.01 0.34 0.79
C TYR A 64 -8.63 -1.10 0.42
N VAL A 65 -8.10 -1.89 1.36
CA VAL A 65 -7.97 -3.34 1.19
C VAL A 65 -9.35 -3.98 1.25
N GLY A 66 -9.74 -4.70 0.21
CA GLY A 66 -11.09 -5.26 0.07
C GLY A 66 -11.38 -5.76 -1.33
N GLU A 67 -12.50 -6.48 -1.47
CA GLU A 67 -12.97 -6.95 -2.75
C GLU A 67 -13.31 -5.79 -3.70
N GLY A 68 -12.85 -5.89 -4.96
CA GLY A 68 -13.00 -4.82 -5.95
C GLY A 68 -12.13 -3.58 -5.71
N LEU A 69 -11.12 -3.69 -4.82
CA LEU A 69 -10.14 -2.66 -4.49
C LEU A 69 -8.73 -3.29 -4.37
N LEU A 70 -8.02 -3.06 -3.25
CA LEU A 70 -6.68 -3.60 -3.00
C LEU A 70 -6.74 -5.00 -2.37
N ASP A 71 -5.75 -5.84 -2.68
CA ASP A 71 -5.59 -7.15 -2.02
C ASP A 71 -4.63 -7.08 -0.82
N ALA A 72 -3.62 -6.22 -0.90
CA ALA A 72 -2.68 -5.97 0.19
C ALA A 72 -2.16 -4.52 0.19
N CYS A 73 -1.72 -4.07 1.37
CA CYS A 73 -1.18 -2.73 1.58
C CYS A 73 -0.01 -2.76 2.56
N ALA A 74 1.17 -2.26 2.15
CA ALA A 74 2.32 -2.05 3.03
C ALA A 74 2.27 -0.64 3.65
N VAL A 75 2.36 -0.54 4.97
CA VAL A 75 2.17 0.73 5.70
C VAL A 75 3.43 1.10 6.47
N GLY A 76 4.01 2.26 6.16
CA GLY A 76 5.14 2.80 6.90
C GLY A 76 4.75 3.66 8.10
N ASN A 77 5.76 4.26 8.73
CA ASN A 77 5.58 5.23 9.81
C ASN A 77 4.82 6.48 9.33
N VAL A 78 4.46 7.37 10.25
CA VAL A 78 3.71 8.59 9.92
C VAL A 78 4.51 9.44 8.92
N PHE A 79 3.93 9.64 7.73
CA PHE A 79 4.53 10.36 6.59
C PHE A 79 5.87 9.80 6.07
N ALA A 80 6.16 8.54 6.34
CA ALA A 80 7.31 7.82 5.80
C ALA A 80 6.85 6.51 5.16
N GLY A 81 7.28 6.25 3.93
CA GLY A 81 6.94 5.04 3.19
C GLY A 81 7.27 3.73 3.92
N PRO A 82 6.65 2.60 3.52
CA PRO A 82 6.94 1.28 4.09
C PRO A 82 8.38 0.85 3.84
N ALA A 83 8.92 -0.05 4.67
CA ALA A 83 10.22 -0.64 4.40
C ALA A 83 10.14 -1.61 3.20
N VAL A 84 11.30 -1.94 2.61
CA VAL A 84 11.38 -2.88 1.48
C VAL A 84 10.78 -4.25 1.85
N MET A 85 11.04 -4.74 3.07
CA MET A 85 10.50 -6.02 3.53
C MET A 85 8.98 -6.02 3.63
N ASP A 86 8.37 -4.93 4.10
CA ASP A 86 6.91 -4.81 4.14
C ASP A 86 6.31 -4.79 2.72
N CYS A 87 7.00 -4.17 1.76
CA CYS A 87 6.61 -4.19 0.35
C CYS A 87 6.66 -5.62 -0.21
N ILE A 88 7.73 -6.37 0.09
CA ILE A 88 7.89 -7.77 -0.32
C ILE A 88 6.76 -8.63 0.26
N ASP A 89 6.50 -8.50 1.55
CA ASP A 89 5.46 -9.27 2.24
C ASP A 89 4.07 -8.95 1.68
N ALA A 90 3.78 -7.68 1.38
CA ALA A 90 2.52 -7.29 0.75
C ALA A 90 2.37 -7.88 -0.67
N ILE A 91 3.43 -7.89 -1.47
CA ILE A 91 3.40 -8.47 -2.83
C ILE A 91 3.19 -9.98 -2.77
N ARG A 92 3.91 -10.68 -1.89
CA ARG A 92 3.75 -12.13 -1.70
C ARG A 92 2.33 -12.47 -1.23
N ALA A 93 1.79 -11.72 -0.28
CA ALA A 93 0.45 -11.94 0.24
C ALA A 93 -0.65 -11.72 -0.82
N ALA A 94 -0.44 -10.81 -1.76
CA ALA A 94 -1.39 -10.56 -2.86
C ALA A 94 -1.22 -11.49 -4.06
N ASN A 95 -0.09 -12.19 -4.19
CA ASN A 95 0.22 -13.01 -5.36
C ASN A 95 -0.58 -14.32 -5.36
N THR A 96 -1.54 -14.45 -6.28
CA THR A 96 -2.29 -15.70 -6.50
C THR A 96 -1.69 -16.59 -7.60
N GLY A 97 -0.40 -16.42 -7.91
CA GLY A 97 0.25 -17.05 -9.08
C GLY A 97 -0.08 -16.37 -10.40
N LYS A 98 -0.59 -15.14 -10.37
CA LYS A 98 -0.94 -14.31 -11.55
C LYS A 98 -0.20 -12.97 -11.58
N GLY A 99 0.85 -12.84 -10.77
CA GLY A 99 1.61 -11.60 -10.60
C GLY A 99 0.88 -10.55 -9.75
N ALA A 100 1.47 -9.35 -9.69
CA ALA A 100 0.91 -8.23 -8.92
C ALA A 100 1.05 -6.87 -9.62
N LEU A 101 0.02 -6.04 -9.50
CA LEU A 101 0.03 -4.63 -9.85
C LEU A 101 0.40 -3.81 -8.61
N LEU A 102 1.50 -3.07 -8.69
CA LEU A 102 1.95 -2.11 -7.68
C LEU A 102 1.36 -0.75 -8.04
N LEU A 103 0.34 -0.31 -7.30
CA LEU A 103 -0.42 0.90 -7.59
C LEU A 103 -0.32 1.86 -6.40
N PHE A 104 0.50 2.90 -6.49
CA PHE A 104 0.78 3.80 -5.35
C PHE A 104 1.15 5.22 -5.82
N GLY A 105 1.30 6.14 -4.87
CA GLY A 105 1.61 7.55 -5.16
C GLY A 105 3.03 7.77 -5.70
N ASN A 106 3.22 8.77 -6.55
CA ASN A 106 4.54 9.12 -7.08
C ASN A 106 5.41 9.86 -6.04
N TYR A 107 5.95 9.12 -5.08
CA TYR A 107 6.89 9.60 -4.06
C TYR A 107 8.22 8.84 -4.16
N GLY A 108 9.33 9.54 -3.92
CA GLY A 108 10.67 8.98 -4.11
C GLY A 108 10.94 7.72 -3.29
N GLY A 109 10.66 7.79 -1.98
CA GLY A 109 10.87 6.67 -1.05
C GLY A 109 10.02 5.44 -1.41
N ASP A 110 8.72 5.64 -1.62
CA ASP A 110 7.80 4.56 -1.98
C ASP A 110 8.24 3.89 -3.29
N LYS A 111 8.60 4.67 -4.32
CA LYS A 111 9.09 4.14 -5.59
C LYS A 111 10.35 3.30 -5.42
N MET A 112 11.32 3.81 -4.65
CA MET A 112 12.56 3.09 -4.41
C MET A 112 12.30 1.75 -3.74
N ASN A 113 11.48 1.73 -2.68
CA ASN A 113 11.24 0.52 -1.91
C ASN A 113 10.41 -0.52 -2.68
N PHE A 114 9.36 -0.09 -3.38
CA PHE A 114 8.58 -0.99 -4.24
C PHE A 114 9.36 -1.50 -5.46
N ALA A 115 10.25 -0.68 -6.03
CA ALA A 115 11.11 -1.13 -7.14
C ALA A 115 12.12 -2.19 -6.67
N MET A 116 12.75 -1.99 -5.51
CA MET A 116 13.64 -3.00 -4.92
C MET A 116 12.89 -4.30 -4.58
N ALA A 117 11.70 -4.20 -4.00
CA ALA A 117 10.86 -5.36 -3.72
C ALA A 117 10.47 -6.12 -5.01
N ALA A 118 10.11 -5.39 -6.07
CA ALA A 118 9.80 -5.97 -7.37
C ALA A 118 10.99 -6.74 -7.98
N GLU A 119 12.18 -6.15 -7.95
CA GLU A 119 13.42 -6.78 -8.46
C GLU A 119 13.76 -8.07 -7.71
N MET A 120 13.63 -8.06 -6.38
CA MET A 120 13.87 -9.24 -5.55
C MET A 120 12.88 -10.37 -5.85
N LEU A 121 11.60 -10.02 -6.07
CA LEU A 121 10.55 -11.02 -6.32
C LEU A 121 10.48 -11.50 -7.77
N GLU A 122 11.03 -10.73 -8.72
CA GLU A 122 11.23 -11.19 -10.09
C GLU A 122 12.16 -12.43 -10.12
N ALA A 123 13.22 -12.43 -9.30
CA ALA A 123 14.11 -13.58 -9.14
C ALA A 123 13.39 -14.82 -8.54
N GLU A 124 12.26 -14.61 -7.85
CA GLU A 124 11.38 -15.67 -7.33
C GLU A 124 10.25 -16.06 -8.30
N GLY A 125 10.22 -15.46 -9.50
CA GLY A 125 9.21 -15.73 -10.53
C GLY A 125 7.88 -15.01 -10.34
N ILE A 126 7.82 -13.98 -9.49
CA ILE A 126 6.63 -13.15 -9.31
C ILE A 126 6.71 -11.94 -10.23
N GLU A 127 5.94 -11.96 -11.32
CA GLU A 127 5.83 -10.82 -12.23
C GLU A 127 5.11 -9.65 -11.56
N THR A 128 5.70 -8.45 -11.65
CA THR A 128 5.06 -7.22 -11.18
C THR A 128 4.99 -6.14 -12.27
N ARG A 129 4.01 -5.25 -12.13
CA ARG A 129 3.85 -4.04 -12.96
C ARG A 129 3.54 -2.85 -12.06
N THR A 130 4.14 -1.70 -12.33
CA THR A 130 3.96 -0.49 -11.50
C THR A 130 3.13 0.56 -12.22
N VAL A 131 2.13 1.10 -11.52
CA VAL A 131 1.34 2.27 -11.93
C VAL A 131 1.46 3.33 -10.84
N LEU A 132 1.98 4.50 -11.23
CA LEU A 132 2.15 5.63 -10.32
C LEU A 132 1.00 6.63 -10.46
N ALA A 133 0.32 6.93 -9.36
CA ALA A 133 -0.59 8.07 -9.32
C ALA A 133 0.20 9.38 -9.37
N CYS A 134 -0.19 10.26 -10.28
CA CYS A 134 0.45 11.55 -10.56
C CYS A 134 -0.61 12.67 -10.71
N ASP A 135 -1.71 12.58 -9.95
CA ASP A 135 -2.91 13.41 -10.09
C ASP A 135 -2.77 14.82 -9.48
N ASP A 136 -1.76 15.06 -8.64
CA ASP A 136 -1.54 16.37 -8.03
C ASP A 136 -0.99 17.39 -9.04
N VAL A 137 -1.89 18.09 -9.72
CA VAL A 137 -1.56 19.15 -10.69
C VAL A 137 -0.87 20.36 -10.06
N GLY A 138 -0.95 20.53 -8.74
CA GLY A 138 -0.31 21.62 -8.00
C GLY A 138 1.15 21.34 -7.65
N SER A 139 1.55 20.06 -7.59
CA SER A 139 2.91 19.67 -7.23
C SER A 139 3.97 19.86 -8.31
N ALA A 140 3.56 19.94 -9.58
CA ALA A 140 4.48 20.20 -10.68
C ALA A 140 3.77 20.81 -11.90
N SER A 141 4.53 21.63 -12.64
CA SER A 141 4.08 22.26 -13.88
C SER A 141 3.60 21.25 -14.92
N ARG A 142 2.85 21.70 -15.93
CA ARG A 142 2.43 20.83 -17.05
C ARG A 142 3.62 20.22 -17.80
N ALA A 143 4.72 20.97 -17.93
CA ALA A 143 5.95 20.49 -18.56
C ALA A 143 6.61 19.36 -17.76
N GLU A 144 6.44 19.36 -16.43
CA GLU A 144 7.01 18.39 -15.51
C GLU A 144 5.96 17.42 -14.95
N ARG A 145 4.90 17.13 -15.72
CA ARG A 145 3.77 16.31 -15.25
C ARG A 145 4.16 14.94 -14.69
N VAL A 146 5.30 14.39 -15.11
CA VAL A 146 5.85 13.11 -14.62
C VAL A 146 6.39 13.18 -13.18
N LYS A 147 6.62 14.39 -12.66
CA LYS A 147 7.05 14.64 -11.28
C LYS A 147 5.87 14.87 -10.32
N ARG A 148 4.63 14.91 -10.83
CA ARG A 148 3.45 15.17 -10.01
C ARG A 148 3.28 14.07 -8.98
N ARG A 149 2.96 14.46 -7.75
CA ARG A 149 2.64 13.53 -6.65
C ARG A 149 1.33 12.80 -6.94
N GLY A 150 1.17 11.65 -6.29
CA GLY A 150 -0.12 10.96 -6.22
C GLY A 150 -0.84 11.36 -4.94
N VAL A 151 -2.09 11.81 -5.03
CA VAL A 151 -2.88 12.23 -3.87
C VAL A 151 -4.25 11.52 -3.88
N ALA A 152 -5.35 12.23 -3.60
CA ALA A 152 -6.67 11.62 -3.42
C ALA A 152 -7.19 10.88 -4.67
N GLY A 153 -6.74 11.22 -5.88
CA GLY A 153 -7.13 10.54 -7.11
C GLY A 153 -6.73 9.07 -7.17
N LEU A 154 -5.80 8.65 -6.31
CA LEU A 154 -5.39 7.25 -6.14
C LEU A 154 -6.58 6.32 -5.83
N ILE A 155 -7.61 6.82 -5.14
CA ILE A 155 -8.82 6.05 -4.82
C ILE A 155 -9.54 5.58 -6.09
N TYR A 156 -9.60 6.43 -7.12
CA TYR A 156 -10.21 6.05 -8.39
C TYR A 156 -9.38 4.99 -9.12
N ALA A 157 -8.05 5.10 -9.04
CA ALA A 157 -7.17 4.10 -9.63
C ALA A 157 -7.34 2.73 -8.95
N TYR A 158 -7.51 2.68 -7.63
CA TYR A 158 -7.87 1.44 -6.93
C TYR A 158 -9.18 0.85 -7.42
N LYS A 159 -10.24 1.65 -7.49
CA LYS A 159 -11.57 1.16 -7.88
C LYS A 159 -11.63 0.73 -9.35
N VAL A 160 -10.86 1.36 -10.23
CA VAL A 160 -10.82 0.97 -11.65
C VAL A 160 -9.98 -0.30 -11.85
N ALA A 161 -8.90 -0.48 -11.08
CA ALA A 161 -8.05 -1.66 -11.18
C ALA A 161 -8.68 -2.91 -10.54
N GLY A 162 -9.38 -2.75 -9.41
CA GLY A 162 -10.03 -3.81 -8.65
C GLY A 162 -11.42 -4.18 -9.15
#